data_AF-A0A9D6SHX3-F1
#
_entry.id   AF-A0A9D6SHX3-F1
#
_cell.length_a   1.000
_cell.length_b   1.000
_cell.length_c   1.000
_cell.angle_alpha   90.00
_cell.angle_beta   90.00
_cell.angle_gamma   90.00
#
_symmetry.space_group_name_H-M   'P 1'
#
loop_
_entity.id
_entity.type
_entity.pdbx_description
1 polymer ?
#
loop_
_entity_poly.entity_id
_entity_poly.type
_entity_poly.pdbx_seq_one_letter_code
_entity_poly.pdbx_strand_id
1 'polypeptide(L)'
;MDRIVVSVGNIGITRSEVDQEVRFAQFLDGQPQTSTPSEAQWMAARDRLVEQTLLTEEAEADQADPTGLSEEATRLVDEVRHLYPDEAAYGAALASTGYTQDQAFQRLIRNVRIVRLINRRLRPNAWVDQREIETYYKETFLREYGQREQTPPPKLEDVETVIRETLTQQKVDQLLDQWLKEIQNTRRVKVHSN
;
A
#
# COMPACT_ATOMS: atom_id res chain seq x y z
N MET A 1 11.42 -27.40 -7.46
CA MET A 1 11.54 -26.61 -6.22
C MET A 1 11.50 -25.16 -6.61
N ASP A 2 10.69 -24.36 -5.92
CA ASP A 2 10.64 -22.92 -6.16
C ASP A 2 11.87 -22.24 -5.54
N ARG A 3 12.34 -21.18 -6.20
CA ARG A 3 13.60 -20.53 -5.85
C ARG A 3 13.34 -19.34 -4.93
N ILE A 4 14.09 -19.26 -3.84
CA ILE A 4 14.15 -18.08 -2.97
C ILE A 4 14.92 -16.96 -3.67
N VAL A 5 14.32 -15.78 -3.77
CA VAL A 5 14.90 -14.57 -4.39
C VAL A 5 15.29 -13.52 -3.36
N VAL A 6 14.59 -13.49 -2.21
CA VAL A 6 14.94 -12.65 -1.06
C VAL A 6 14.72 -13.43 0.23
N SER A 7 15.54 -13.19 1.25
CA SER A 7 15.26 -13.61 2.62
C SER A 7 15.12 -12.41 3.53
N VAL A 8 14.11 -12.45 4.40
CA VAL A 8 13.85 -11.48 5.45
C VAL A 8 13.91 -12.22 6.78
N GLY A 9 15.04 -12.11 7.49
CA GLY A 9 15.30 -12.94 8.67
C GLY A 9 15.26 -14.44 8.31
N ASN A 10 14.27 -15.16 8.84
CA ASN A 10 14.05 -16.58 8.57
C ASN A 10 12.98 -16.86 7.50
N ILE A 11 12.36 -15.81 6.95
CA ILE A 11 11.31 -15.91 5.94
C ILE A 11 11.96 -15.82 4.56
N GLY A 12 11.78 -16.84 3.73
CA GLY A 12 12.23 -16.83 2.33
C GLY A 12 11.09 -16.43 1.41
N ILE A 13 11.29 -15.36 0.64
CA ILE A 13 10.39 -14.94 -0.44
C ILE A 13 10.87 -15.60 -1.73
N THR A 14 9.96 -16.33 -2.37
CA THR A 14 10.19 -17.11 -3.58
C THR A 14 9.85 -16.33 -4.85
N ARG A 15 10.34 -16.82 -6.00
CA ARG A 15 10.02 -16.21 -7.29
C ARG A 15 8.52 -16.29 -7.58
N SER A 16 7.87 -17.41 -7.29
CA SER A 16 6.44 -17.56 -7.55
C SER A 16 5.59 -16.61 -6.69
N GLU A 17 6.01 -16.34 -5.46
CA GLU A 17 5.34 -15.35 -4.59
C GLU A 17 5.44 -13.93 -5.17
N VAL A 18 6.59 -13.55 -5.74
CA VAL A 18 6.71 -12.24 -6.42
C VAL A 18 5.79 -12.18 -7.64
N ASP A 19 5.74 -13.25 -8.45
CA ASP A 19 4.86 -13.31 -9.62
C ASP A 19 3.36 -13.31 -9.23
N GLN A 20 3.00 -13.92 -8.10
CA GLN A 20 1.66 -13.84 -7.52
C GLN A 20 1.35 -12.44 -7.00
N GLU A 21 2.32 -11.77 -6.38
CA GLU A 21 2.12 -10.41 -5.86
C GLU A 21 1.86 -9.39 -6.96
N VAL A 22 2.55 -9.49 -8.10
CA VAL A 22 2.24 -8.67 -9.29
C VAL A 22 0.77 -8.81 -9.67
N ARG A 23 0.29 -10.05 -9.84
CA ARG A 23 -1.08 -10.33 -10.28
C ARG A 23 -2.09 -9.89 -9.24
N PHE A 24 -1.78 -10.08 -7.96
CA PHE A 24 -2.62 -9.61 -6.87
C PHE A 24 -2.70 -8.08 -6.83
N ALA A 25 -1.60 -7.36 -7.07
CA ALA A 25 -1.63 -5.90 -7.23
C ALA A 25 -2.55 -5.47 -8.37
N GLN A 26 -2.37 -6.08 -9.56
CA GLN A 26 -3.21 -5.80 -10.72
C GLN A 26 -4.69 -6.09 -10.44
N PHE A 27 -4.99 -7.14 -9.67
CA PHE A 27 -6.35 -7.48 -9.25
C PHE A 27 -6.95 -6.40 -8.35
N LEU A 28 -6.22 -5.94 -7.34
CA LEU A 28 -6.70 -4.88 -6.44
C LEU A 28 -6.91 -3.54 -7.17
N ASP A 29 -6.15 -3.28 -8.24
CA ASP A 29 -6.24 -2.04 -9.03
C ASP A 29 -7.20 -2.14 -10.22
N GLY A 30 -7.90 -3.27 -10.40
CA GLY A 30 -8.78 -3.51 -11.55
C GLY A 30 -8.04 -3.54 -12.89
N GLN A 31 -6.72 -3.75 -12.88
CA GLN A 31 -5.88 -3.75 -14.07
C GLN A 31 -5.96 -5.10 -14.81
N PRO A 32 -5.74 -5.08 -16.14
CA PRO A 32 -5.60 -6.30 -16.91
C PRO A 32 -4.48 -7.19 -16.37
N GLN A 33 -4.77 -8.48 -16.22
CA GLN A 33 -3.84 -9.45 -15.69
C GLN A 33 -2.79 -9.76 -16.77
N THR A 34 -1.55 -9.33 -16.54
CA THR A 34 -0.48 -9.54 -17.52
C THR A 34 0.18 -10.89 -17.30
N SER A 35 0.37 -11.66 -18.38
CA SER A 35 0.99 -13.00 -18.31
C SER A 35 2.47 -12.94 -17.92
N THR A 36 3.14 -11.82 -18.20
CA THR A 36 4.56 -11.59 -17.88
C THR A 36 4.74 -10.18 -17.34
N PRO A 37 5.15 -10.00 -16.07
CA PRO A 37 5.53 -8.68 -15.56
C PRO A 37 6.78 -8.16 -16.28
N SER A 38 6.86 -6.84 -16.44
CA SER A 38 8.14 -6.20 -16.74
C SER A 38 9.11 -6.38 -15.57
N GLU A 39 10.40 -6.25 -15.84
CA GLU A 39 11.42 -6.36 -14.77
C GLU A 39 11.21 -5.31 -13.67
N ALA A 40 10.78 -4.09 -14.04
CA ALA A 40 10.44 -3.05 -13.08
C ALA A 40 9.23 -3.43 -12.21
N GLN A 41 8.16 -3.98 -12.80
CA GLN A 41 6.99 -4.47 -12.04
C GLN A 41 7.37 -5.60 -11.09
N TRP A 42 8.22 -6.51 -11.56
CA TRP A 42 8.68 -7.64 -10.77
C TRP A 42 9.54 -7.18 -9.58
N MET A 43 10.48 -6.26 -9.79
CA MET A 43 11.29 -5.69 -8.71
C MET A 43 10.44 -4.93 -7.70
N ALA A 44 9.49 -4.11 -8.16
CA ALA A 44 8.57 -3.39 -7.28
C ALA A 44 7.73 -4.35 -6.43
N ALA A 45 7.20 -5.43 -7.02
CA ALA A 45 6.45 -6.44 -6.27
C ALA A 45 7.32 -7.19 -5.25
N ARG A 46 8.58 -7.50 -5.60
CA ARG A 46 9.55 -8.11 -4.67
C ARG A 46 9.80 -7.21 -3.48
N ASP A 47 10.08 -5.93 -3.73
CA ASP A 47 10.39 -4.96 -2.67
C ASP A 47 9.16 -4.73 -1.79
N ARG A 48 7.96 -4.66 -2.38
CA ARG A 48 6.69 -4.61 -1.64
C ARG A 48 6.49 -5.84 -0.75
N LEU A 49 6.82 -7.05 -1.20
CA LEU A 49 6.74 -8.25 -0.36
C LEU A 49 7.72 -8.20 0.80
N VAL A 50 8.92 -7.66 0.60
CA VAL A 50 9.89 -7.45 1.69
C VAL A 50 9.28 -6.52 2.74
N GLU A 51 8.77 -5.36 2.32
CA GLU A 51 8.14 -4.39 3.22
C GLU A 51 6.93 -4.97 3.94
N GLN A 52 6.02 -5.63 3.23
CA GLN A 52 4.86 -6.30 3.83
C GLN A 52 5.29 -7.36 4.84
N THR A 53 6.35 -8.13 4.57
CA THR A 53 6.87 -9.14 5.50
C THR A 53 7.36 -8.48 6.78
N LEU A 54 8.18 -7.42 6.66
CA LEU A 54 8.69 -6.66 7.81
C LEU A 54 7.55 -6.06 8.64
N LEU A 55 6.62 -5.37 7.98
CA LEU A 55 5.49 -4.70 8.63
C LEU A 55 4.50 -5.69 9.23
N THR A 56 4.36 -6.87 8.64
CA THR A 56 3.56 -7.97 9.21
C THR A 56 4.13 -8.41 10.55
N GLU A 57 5.44 -8.64 10.63
CA GLU A 57 6.07 -9.05 11.88
C GLU A 57 5.94 -7.97 12.96
N GLU A 58 6.05 -6.68 12.59
CA GLU A 58 5.78 -5.57 13.51
C GLU A 58 4.31 -5.51 13.94
N ALA A 59 3.37 -5.77 13.03
CA ALA A 59 1.93 -5.78 13.30
C ALA A 59 1.49 -6.96 14.17
N GLU A 60 2.16 -8.10 14.06
CA GLU A 60 1.94 -9.29 14.89
C GLU A 60 2.52 -9.12 16.29
N ALA A 61 3.66 -8.45 16.43
CA ALA A 61 4.24 -8.08 17.72
C ALA A 61 3.44 -6.99 18.45
N ASP A 62 2.71 -6.16 17.69
CA ASP A 62 1.82 -5.14 18.21
C ASP A 62 0.50 -5.76 18.74
N GLN A 63 0.19 -5.43 20.00
CA GLN A 63 -0.98 -5.94 20.74
C GLN A 63 -2.23 -5.08 20.53
N ALA A 64 -2.38 -4.41 19.39
CA ALA A 64 -3.58 -3.64 19.12
C ALA A 64 -4.83 -4.53 19.01
N ASP A 65 -5.96 -3.94 19.35
CA ASP A 65 -7.27 -4.59 19.26
C ASP A 65 -7.56 -5.03 17.80
N PRO A 66 -7.78 -6.33 17.54
CA PRO A 66 -8.11 -6.84 16.21
C PRO A 66 -9.57 -6.58 15.80
N THR A 67 -10.40 -6.01 16.69
CA THR A 67 -11.81 -5.72 16.40
C THR A 67 -11.95 -4.81 15.17
N GLY A 68 -12.87 -5.12 14.27
CA GLY A 68 -13.12 -4.31 13.08
C GLY A 68 -12.25 -4.64 11.86
N LEU A 69 -11.22 -5.50 11.99
CA LEU A 69 -10.31 -5.81 10.88
C LEU A 69 -11.05 -6.54 9.74
N SER A 70 -11.92 -7.49 10.08
CA SER A 70 -12.68 -8.27 9.10
C SER A 70 -13.75 -7.41 8.41
N GLU A 71 -14.42 -6.53 9.15
CA GLU A 71 -15.43 -5.62 8.61
C GLU A 71 -14.81 -4.57 7.67
N GLU A 72 -13.60 -4.10 7.97
CA GLU A 72 -12.84 -3.22 7.08
C GLU A 72 -12.34 -3.96 5.83
N ALA A 73 -11.80 -5.18 5.98
CA ALA A 73 -11.42 -6.01 4.84
C ALA A 73 -12.61 -6.36 3.93
N THR A 74 -13.81 -6.55 4.50
CA THR A 74 -15.04 -6.78 3.73
C THR A 74 -15.39 -5.58 2.86
N ARG A 75 -15.28 -4.37 3.41
CA ARG A 75 -15.48 -3.13 2.63
C ARG A 75 -14.48 -3.01 1.49
N LEU A 76 -13.21 -3.36 1.73
CA LEU A 76 -12.20 -3.39 0.66
C LEU A 76 -12.54 -4.42 -0.43
N VAL A 77 -13.08 -5.59 -0.08
CA VAL A 77 -13.55 -6.56 -1.08
C VAL A 77 -14.65 -5.96 -1.95
N ASP A 78 -15.60 -5.25 -1.35
CA ASP A 78 -16.69 -4.61 -2.08
C ASP A 78 -16.19 -3.47 -2.99
N GLU A 79 -15.22 -2.68 -2.53
CA GLU A 79 -14.54 -1.68 -3.36
C GLU A 79 -13.83 -2.31 -4.56
N VAL A 80 -13.07 -3.38 -4.35
CA VAL A 80 -12.38 -4.09 -5.44
C VAL A 80 -13.39 -4.68 -6.42
N ARG A 81 -14.51 -5.24 -5.93
CA ARG A 81 -15.59 -5.74 -6.80
C ARG A 81 -16.14 -4.68 -7.73
N HIS A 82 -16.26 -3.43 -7.27
CA HIS A 82 -16.73 -2.31 -8.10
C HIS A 82 -15.77 -1.91 -9.23
N LEU A 83 -14.52 -2.38 -9.20
CA LEU A 83 -13.57 -2.20 -10.30
C LEU A 83 -13.86 -3.14 -11.49
N TYR A 84 -14.72 -4.15 -11.30
CA TYR A 84 -15.04 -5.15 -12.30
C TYR A 84 -16.47 -4.97 -12.82
N PRO A 85 -16.72 -5.31 -14.10
CA PRO A 85 -18.03 -5.12 -14.72
C PRO A 85 -19.12 -6.03 -14.12
N ASP A 86 -18.74 -7.22 -13.68
CA ASP A 86 -19.64 -8.19 -13.05
C ASP A 86 -18.88 -9.19 -12.15
N GLU A 87 -19.62 -10.01 -11.40
CA GLU A 87 -19.05 -11.00 -10.47
C GLU A 87 -18.25 -12.11 -11.20
N ALA A 88 -18.58 -12.40 -12.47
CA ALA A 88 -17.85 -13.40 -13.25
C ALA A 88 -16.46 -12.88 -13.63
N ALA A 89 -16.35 -11.62 -14.04
CA ALA A 89 -15.09 -10.94 -14.31
C ALA A 89 -14.24 -10.80 -13.05
N TYR A 90 -14.84 -10.42 -11.92
CA TYR A 90 -14.18 -10.40 -10.61
C TYR A 90 -13.61 -11.78 -10.25
N GLY A 91 -14.43 -12.83 -10.32
CA GLY A 91 -14.03 -14.19 -10.00
C GLY A 91 -12.92 -14.72 -10.92
N ALA A 92 -12.99 -14.41 -12.22
CA ALA A 92 -11.94 -14.77 -13.17
C ALA A 92 -10.61 -14.04 -12.89
N ALA A 93 -10.68 -12.75 -12.56
CA ALA A 93 -9.51 -11.97 -12.20
C ALA A 93 -8.85 -12.49 -10.92
N LEU A 94 -9.64 -12.74 -9.86
CA LEU A 94 -9.16 -13.34 -8.62
C LEU A 94 -8.50 -14.70 -8.87
N ALA A 95 -9.14 -15.59 -9.65
CA ALA A 95 -8.60 -16.90 -9.95
C ALA A 95 -7.24 -16.83 -10.67
N SER A 96 -7.04 -15.83 -11.54
CA SER A 96 -5.79 -15.63 -12.27
C SER A 96 -4.60 -15.24 -11.37
N THR A 97 -4.87 -14.68 -10.18
CA THR A 97 -3.84 -14.39 -9.16
C THR A 97 -3.23 -15.66 -8.56
N GLY A 98 -3.94 -16.79 -8.63
CA GLY A 98 -3.58 -18.04 -7.96
C GLY A 98 -4.06 -18.13 -6.51
N TYR A 99 -4.75 -17.11 -5.99
CA TYR A 99 -5.38 -17.15 -4.67
C TYR A 99 -6.83 -17.62 -4.74
N THR A 100 -7.24 -18.36 -3.71
CA THR A 100 -8.65 -18.56 -3.37
C THR A 100 -9.24 -17.28 -2.76
N GLN A 101 -10.56 -17.18 -2.72
CA GLN A 101 -11.27 -16.08 -2.07
C GLN A 101 -10.87 -15.91 -0.61
N ASP A 102 -10.78 -17.02 0.14
CA ASP A 102 -10.37 -16.99 1.54
C ASP A 102 -8.93 -16.50 1.71
N GLN A 103 -8.01 -16.95 0.84
CA GLN A 103 -6.62 -16.49 0.88
C GLN A 103 -6.51 -15.00 0.57
N ALA A 104 -7.21 -14.51 -0.47
CA ALA A 104 -7.24 -13.09 -0.78
C ALA A 104 -7.83 -12.26 0.36
N PHE A 105 -8.91 -12.75 0.99
CA PHE A 105 -9.52 -12.09 2.14
C PHE A 105 -8.58 -12.03 3.36
N GLN A 106 -7.88 -13.11 3.67
CA GLN A 106 -6.88 -13.11 4.75
C GLN A 106 -5.70 -12.18 4.47
N ARG A 107 -5.30 -12.04 3.19
CA ARG A 107 -4.30 -11.03 2.79
C ARG A 107 -4.83 -9.61 3.03
N LEU A 108 -6.09 -9.33 2.70
CA LEU A 108 -6.70 -8.02 2.96
C LEU A 108 -6.77 -7.71 4.46
N ILE A 109 -7.13 -8.68 5.31
CA ILE A 109 -7.09 -8.52 6.77
C ILE A 109 -5.68 -8.14 7.24
N ARG A 110 -4.63 -8.81 6.74
CA ARG A 110 -3.24 -8.50 7.06
C ARG A 110 -2.87 -7.08 6.62
N ASN A 111 -3.28 -6.67 5.42
CA ASN A 111 -3.05 -5.32 4.91
C ASN A 111 -3.75 -4.25 5.78
N VAL A 112 -5.01 -4.46 6.16
CA VAL A 112 -5.73 -3.56 7.08
C VAL A 112 -4.97 -3.44 8.41
N ARG A 113 -4.47 -4.56 8.96
CA ARG A 113 -3.70 -4.54 10.21
C ARG A 113 -2.41 -3.72 10.06
N ILE A 114 -1.70 -3.86 8.95
CA ILE A 114 -0.50 -3.07 8.63
C ILE A 114 -0.86 -1.57 8.54
N VAL A 115 -1.90 -1.21 7.80
CA VAL A 115 -2.34 0.19 7.66
C VAL A 115 -2.71 0.80 9.01
N ARG A 116 -3.42 0.06 9.86
CA ARG A 116 -3.75 0.51 11.23
C ARG A 116 -2.51 0.70 12.10
N LEU A 117 -1.51 -0.19 11.98
CA LEU A 117 -0.24 -0.04 12.67
C LEU A 117 0.48 1.24 12.23
N ILE A 118 0.61 1.46 10.92
CA ILE A 118 1.24 2.65 10.34
C ILE A 118 0.54 3.91 10.87
N ASN A 119 -0.79 3.96 10.78
CA ASN A 119 -1.57 5.11 11.23
C ASN A 119 -1.40 5.38 12.72
N ARG A 120 -1.44 4.35 13.57
CA ARG A 120 -1.29 4.52 15.02
C ARG A 120 0.13 4.95 15.40
N ARG A 121 1.15 4.43 14.71
CA ARG A 121 2.56 4.66 15.04
C ARG A 121 3.09 5.98 14.48
N LEU A 122 2.75 6.30 13.24
CA LEU A 122 3.40 7.39 12.50
C LEU A 122 2.55 8.65 12.42
N ARG A 123 1.23 8.52 12.27
CA ARG A 123 0.33 9.68 12.10
C ARG A 123 0.39 10.69 13.26
N PRO A 124 0.56 10.29 14.55
CA PRO A 124 0.78 11.25 15.64
C PRO A 124 2.02 12.14 15.47
N ASN A 125 3.03 11.68 14.71
CA ASN A 125 4.27 12.41 14.44
C ASN A 125 4.21 13.19 13.12
N ALA A 126 3.13 13.06 12.34
CA ALA A 126 2.91 13.71 11.05
C ALA A 126 2.07 14.99 11.18
N TRP A 127 2.33 15.79 12.22
CA TRP A 127 1.64 17.05 12.44
C TRP A 127 1.94 18.06 11.33
N VAL A 128 0.92 18.78 10.88
CA VAL A 128 1.02 19.81 9.83
C VAL A 128 0.55 21.14 10.42
N ASP A 129 1.42 22.15 10.37
CA ASP A 129 1.08 23.49 10.83
C ASP A 129 0.43 24.36 9.74
N GLN A 130 -0.13 25.51 10.13
CA GLN A 130 -0.82 26.40 9.21
C GLN A 130 0.09 26.97 8.12
N ARG A 131 1.36 27.21 8.45
CA ARG A 131 2.33 27.78 7.51
C ARG A 131 2.63 26.79 6.39
N GLU A 132 2.76 25.51 6.71
CA GLU A 132 2.94 24.45 5.73
C GLU A 132 1.76 24.37 4.75
N ILE A 133 0.52 24.50 5.26
CA ILE A 133 -0.68 24.52 4.43
C ILE A 133 -0.68 25.74 3.50
N GLU A 134 -0.39 26.93 4.02
CA GLU A 134 -0.33 28.14 3.20
C GLU A 134 0.74 28.05 2.11
N THR A 135 1.92 27.52 2.45
CA THR A 135 3.01 27.30 1.49
C THR A 135 2.57 26.31 0.41
N TYR A 136 2.03 25.15 0.80
CA TYR A 136 1.57 24.15 -0.16
C TYR A 136 0.47 24.70 -1.07
N TYR A 137 -0.49 25.45 -0.52
CA TYR A 137 -1.54 26.08 -1.30
C TYR A 137 -0.97 27.02 -2.36
N LYS A 138 -0.10 27.95 -1.95
CA LYS A 138 0.48 28.98 -2.84
C LYS A 138 1.41 28.39 -3.90
N GLU A 139 2.27 27.45 -3.50
CA GLU A 139 3.36 26.98 -4.35
C GLU A 139 2.99 25.77 -5.20
N THR A 140 2.12 24.89 -4.70
CA THR A 140 1.79 23.60 -5.34
C THR A 140 0.35 23.56 -5.82
N PHE A 141 -0.61 23.74 -4.91
CA PHE A 141 -2.03 23.60 -5.24
C PHE A 141 -2.47 24.57 -6.35
N LEU A 142 -2.18 25.87 -6.22
CA LEU A 142 -2.58 26.86 -7.23
C LEU A 142 -1.96 26.60 -8.61
N ARG A 143 -0.70 26.14 -8.62
CA ARG A 143 0.03 25.80 -9.85
C ARG A 143 -0.57 24.57 -10.53
N GLU A 144 -0.84 23.52 -9.78
CA GLU A 144 -1.46 22.29 -10.30
C GLU A 144 -2.91 22.55 -10.74
N TYR A 145 -3.66 23.35 -9.99
CA TYR A 145 -5.03 23.73 -10.33
C TYR A 145 -5.07 24.49 -11.66
N GLY A 146 -4.22 25.51 -11.84
CA GLY A 146 -4.17 26.29 -13.09
C GLY A 146 -3.72 25.49 -14.32
N GLN A 147 -3.09 24.32 -14.13
CA GLN A 147 -2.76 23.41 -15.24
C GLN A 147 -3.93 22.49 -15.63
N ARG A 148 -4.80 22.16 -14.67
CA ARG A 148 -5.91 21.21 -14.87
C ARG A 148 -7.23 21.89 -15.20
N GLU A 149 -7.46 23.05 -14.57
CA GLU A 149 -8.75 23.74 -14.56
C GLU A 149 -8.63 25.14 -15.18
N GLN A 150 -9.70 25.56 -15.86
CA GLN A 150 -9.81 26.91 -16.45
C GLN A 150 -10.62 27.86 -15.55
N THR A 151 -11.09 27.39 -14.40
CA THR A 151 -11.88 28.18 -13.44
C THR A 151 -10.98 28.88 -12.42
N PRO A 152 -11.48 29.90 -11.71
CA PRO A 152 -10.77 30.46 -10.56
C PRO A 152 -10.53 29.38 -9.49
N PRO A 153 -9.35 29.34 -8.86
CA PRO A 153 -9.07 28.38 -7.81
C PRO A 153 -9.96 28.61 -6.58
N PRO A 154 -10.37 27.54 -5.87
CA PRO A 154 -11.08 27.66 -4.60
C PRO A 154 -10.19 28.36 -3.58
N LYS A 155 -10.79 29.00 -2.57
CA LYS A 155 -9.99 29.69 -1.55
C LYS A 155 -9.33 28.69 -0.62
N LEU A 156 -8.28 29.12 0.07
CA LEU A 156 -7.58 28.31 1.07
C LEU A 156 -8.54 27.71 2.12
N GLU A 157 -9.49 28.50 2.61
CA GLU A 157 -10.49 28.07 3.60
C GLU A 157 -11.33 26.86 3.14
N ASP A 158 -11.61 26.77 1.83
CA ASP A 158 -12.43 25.71 1.25
C ASP A 158 -11.66 24.39 1.10
N VAL A 159 -10.32 24.47 0.97
CA VAL A 159 -9.45 23.32 0.70
C VAL A 159 -8.47 23.01 1.83
N GLU A 160 -8.48 23.77 2.92
CA GLU A 160 -7.51 23.63 4.01
C GLU A 160 -7.48 22.20 4.56
N THR A 161 -8.64 21.60 4.81
CA THR A 161 -8.73 20.24 5.36
C THR A 161 -8.12 19.20 4.40
N VAL A 162 -8.36 19.35 3.10
CA VAL A 162 -7.82 18.46 2.06
C VAL A 162 -6.31 18.62 1.94
N ILE A 163 -5.80 19.86 1.99
CA ILE A 163 -4.37 20.15 1.97
C ILE A 163 -3.69 19.59 3.22
N ARG A 164 -4.29 19.80 4.40
CA ARG A 164 -3.77 19.27 5.67
C ARG A 164 -3.67 17.75 5.61
N GLU A 165 -4.72 17.07 5.16
CA GLU A 165 -4.69 15.61 5.03
C GLU A 165 -3.63 15.15 4.01
N THR A 166 -3.53 15.80 2.85
CA THR A 166 -2.49 15.52 1.85
C THR A 166 -1.09 15.64 2.44
N LEU A 167 -0.80 16.73 3.15
CA LEU A 167 0.49 16.96 3.79
C LEU A 167 0.75 15.98 4.93
N THR A 168 -0.27 15.60 5.70
CA THR A 168 -0.16 14.58 6.74
C THR A 168 0.21 13.24 6.14
N GLN A 169 -0.43 12.83 5.03
CA GLN A 169 -0.09 11.58 4.35
C GLN A 169 1.34 11.61 3.81
N GLN A 170 1.77 12.70 3.16
CA GLN A 170 3.16 12.85 2.69
C GLN A 170 4.18 12.70 3.83
N LYS A 171 3.89 13.25 5.01
CA LYS A 171 4.75 13.08 6.19
C LYS A 171 4.72 11.65 6.73
N VAL A 172 3.56 11.00 6.75
CA VAL A 172 3.44 9.58 7.13
C VAL A 172 4.28 8.71 6.20
N ASP A 173 4.24 8.95 4.89
CA ASP A 173 5.05 8.21 3.91
C ASP A 173 6.55 8.39 4.16
N GLN A 174 7.00 9.62 4.42
CA GLN A 174 8.41 9.88 4.76
C GLN A 174 8.85 9.17 6.06
N LEU A 175 7.98 9.18 7.08
CA LEU A 175 8.24 8.48 8.34
C LEU A 175 8.23 6.95 8.14
N LEU A 176 7.38 6.44 7.24
CA LEU A 176 7.33 5.02 6.91
C LEU A 176 8.61 4.58 6.21
N ASP A 177 9.10 5.36 5.23
CA ASP A 177 10.38 5.10 4.56
C ASP A 177 11.54 5.05 5.54
N GLN A 178 11.58 5.97 6.51
CA GLN A 178 12.59 5.97 7.55
C GLN A 178 12.47 4.72 8.44
N TRP A 179 11.26 4.41 8.91
CA TRP A 179 11.03 3.28 9.79
C TRP A 179 11.33 1.95 9.10
N LEU A 180 10.97 1.77 7.82
CA LEU A 180 11.32 0.59 7.04
C LEU A 180 12.83 0.41 6.94
N LYS A 181 13.61 1.48 6.71
CA LYS A 181 15.08 1.42 6.72
C LYS A 181 15.62 0.97 8.08
N GLU A 182 15.04 1.46 9.18
CA GLU A 182 15.44 1.05 10.53
C GLU A 182 15.15 -0.44 10.79
N ILE A 183 13.96 -0.94 10.41
CA ILE A 183 13.62 -2.36 10.55
C ILE A 183 14.53 -3.20 9.64
N GLN A 184 14.77 -2.80 8.39
CA GLN A 184 15.66 -3.50 7.45
C GLN A 184 17.12 -3.55 7.94
N ASN A 185 17.60 -2.54 8.65
CA ASN A 185 18.94 -2.58 9.24
C ASN A 185 19.02 -3.56 10.42
N THR A 186 17.92 -3.71 11.16
CA THR A 186 17.84 -4.58 12.33
C THR A 186 17.58 -6.04 11.94
N ARG A 187 16.77 -6.27 10.89
CA ARG A 187 16.43 -7.59 10.36
C ARG A 187 17.31 -7.91 9.16
N ARG A 188 18.00 -9.05 9.15
CA ARG A 188 18.82 -9.46 7.99
C ARG A 188 17.96 -9.63 6.74
N VAL A 189 17.95 -8.62 5.88
CA VAL A 189 17.42 -8.72 4.51
C VAL A 189 18.57 -9.11 3.57
N LYS A 190 18.40 -10.21 2.83
CA LYS A 190 19.38 -10.71 1.87
C LYS A 190 18.72 -10.98 0.53
N VAL A 191 19.10 -10.21 -0.49
CA VAL A 191 18.74 -10.49 -1.87
C VAL A 191 19.65 -11.61 -2.40
N HIS A 192 19.07 -12.61 -3.04
CA HIS A 192 19.80 -13.72 -3.63
C HIS A 192 19.92 -13.48 -5.13
N SER A 193 21.07 -12.94 -5.54
CA SER A 193 21.44 -12.84 -6.94
C SER A 193 21.59 -14.23 -7.58
N ASN A 194 21.40 -14.27 -8.89
CA ASN A 194 21.74 -15.43 -9.71
C ASN A 194 23.26 -15.55 -9.87
#